data_AF-A0A6H0WNI0-F1
#
_entry.id   AF-A0A6H0WNI0-F1
#
_cell.length_a   1.000
_cell.length_b   1.000
_cell.length_c   1.000
_cell.angle_alpha   90.00
_cell.angle_beta   90.00
_cell.angle_gamma   90.00
#
_symmetry.space_group_name_H-M   'P 1'
#
loop_
_entity.id
_entity.type
_entity.pdbx_description
1 polymer ?
#
loop_
_entity_poly.entity_id
_entity_poly.type
_entity_poly.pdbx_seq_one_letter_code
_entity_poly.pdbx_strand_id
1 'polypeptide(L)'
;MTYHEWKDLALFYSVESTQKFLEKVYILNGIDDAKKNSFKNSERFIYFLKHAESFYKQAAYSPLEIKPILLFYGMAQLIKACLITRDPHYPSHTSVLAHGVTTRKRKKQNYCFSDDEVKIQRNGLCMHFMQHIFGQSDTVDERYIMKKLLKAIPELSDTFYFQQKECFLTKVEKEEEWISVPEDVVINYKMSDSRFAEYMAHHFQWSFAKKNEHGLLFEIPPQDTKPWTSTSLLYDMGKDQYFIPSQREQFLRLPEMAIHYLILYNIGMIARYETEWWYELLTQHISDDYVLIQQFLLVTENKFPKYALQFLLQF
;
A
#
# COMPACT_ATOMS: atom_id res chain seq x y z
N MET A 1 -3.14 2.97 17.18
CA MET A 1 -2.80 4.36 16.78
C MET A 1 -2.46 5.21 17.99
N THR A 2 -1.37 5.97 17.91
CA THR A 2 -1.15 7.04 18.90
C THR A 2 -1.92 8.29 18.45
N TYR A 3 -2.43 9.06 19.41
CA TYR A 3 -3.11 10.34 19.17
C TYR A 3 -2.29 11.33 18.31
N HIS A 4 -0.97 11.12 18.22
CA HIS A 4 -0.03 11.98 17.51
C HIS A 4 -0.17 11.97 15.98
N GLU A 5 -0.53 10.85 15.35
CA GLU A 5 -0.51 10.76 13.87
C GLU A 5 -1.65 11.56 13.21
N TRP A 6 -2.84 11.56 13.82
CA TRP A 6 -3.95 12.39 13.36
C TRP A 6 -3.71 13.88 13.63
N LYS A 7 -2.87 14.23 14.61
CA LYS A 7 -2.49 15.62 14.89
C LYS A 7 -1.75 16.25 13.71
N ASP A 8 -0.89 15.47 13.04
CA ASP A 8 -0.13 15.97 11.89
C ASP A 8 -1.00 16.13 10.65
N LEU A 9 -1.94 15.19 10.41
CA LEU A 9 -2.97 15.37 9.36
C LEU A 9 -3.92 16.53 9.67
N ALA A 10 -4.14 16.85 10.95
CA ALA A 10 -4.97 17.99 11.35
C ALA A 10 -4.36 19.35 11.02
N LEU A 11 -3.06 19.43 10.69
CA LEU A 11 -2.44 20.65 10.16
C LEU A 11 -3.14 21.17 8.90
N PHE A 12 -3.77 20.27 8.16
CA PHE A 12 -4.54 20.60 6.96
C PHE A 12 -6.00 20.97 7.24
N TYR A 13 -6.47 21.10 8.49
CA TYR A 13 -7.90 21.34 8.75
C TYR A 13 -8.33 22.80 8.61
N SER A 14 -7.38 23.72 8.44
CA SER A 14 -7.65 25.11 8.11
C SER A 14 -7.86 25.29 6.61
N VAL A 15 -8.99 25.88 6.21
CA VAL A 15 -9.27 26.21 4.81
C VAL A 15 -8.19 27.13 4.25
N GLU A 16 -7.72 28.11 5.02
CA GLU A 16 -6.68 29.04 4.57
C GLU A 16 -5.35 28.32 4.30
N SER A 17 -4.93 27.44 5.22
CA SER A 17 -3.67 26.70 5.09
C SER A 17 -3.75 25.67 3.97
N THR A 18 -4.88 24.97 3.85
CA THR A 18 -5.13 23.99 2.79
C THR A 18 -5.22 24.64 1.42
N GLN A 19 -5.85 25.81 1.29
CA GLN A 19 -5.87 26.52 0.02
C GLN A 19 -4.46 26.90 -0.42
N LYS A 20 -3.65 27.47 0.48
CA LYS A 20 -2.24 27.79 0.20
C LYS A 20 -1.43 26.55 -0.19
N PHE A 21 -1.64 25.45 0.53
CA PHE A 21 -1.01 24.17 0.24
C PHE A 21 -1.41 23.65 -1.15
N LEU A 22 -2.70 23.52 -1.45
CA LEU A 22 -3.19 23.02 -2.73
C LEU A 22 -2.77 23.92 -3.89
N GLU A 23 -2.78 25.25 -3.72
CA GLU A 23 -2.29 26.18 -4.76
C GLU A 23 -0.81 25.96 -5.05
N LYS A 24 0.03 25.86 -4.01
CA LYS A 24 1.46 25.52 -4.15
C LYS A 24 1.63 24.19 -4.90
N VAL A 25 0.91 23.16 -4.48
CA VAL A 25 1.01 21.82 -5.08
C VAL A 25 0.56 21.82 -6.54
N TYR A 26 -0.51 22.52 -6.88
CA TYR A 26 -0.98 22.64 -8.26
C TYR A 26 0.02 23.37 -9.15
N ILE A 27 0.63 24.46 -8.66
CA ILE A 27 1.71 25.16 -9.37
C ILE A 27 2.90 24.23 -9.62
N LEU A 28 3.35 23.50 -8.59
CA LEU A 28 4.48 22.56 -8.71
C LEU A 28 4.21 21.45 -9.73
N ASN A 29 2.95 21.03 -9.88
CA ASN A 29 2.54 20.00 -10.84
C ASN A 29 2.17 20.55 -12.23
N GLY A 30 2.33 21.86 -12.48
CA GLY A 30 1.97 22.47 -13.76
C GLY A 30 0.47 22.44 -14.05
N ILE A 31 -0.37 22.44 -13.02
CA ILE A 31 -1.83 22.41 -13.16
C ILE A 31 -2.36 23.83 -13.43
N ASP A 32 -3.13 23.98 -14.51
CA ASP A 32 -3.78 25.23 -14.88
C ASP A 32 -4.79 25.71 -13.81
N ASP A 33 -5.05 27.02 -13.78
CA ASP A 33 -6.03 27.62 -12.87
C ASP A 33 -5.79 27.25 -11.38
N ALA A 34 -4.53 27.03 -10.97
CA ALA A 34 -4.15 26.55 -9.63
C ALA A 34 -4.88 27.24 -8.48
N LYS A 35 -4.99 28.58 -8.51
CA LYS A 35 -5.70 29.38 -7.50
C LYS A 35 -7.21 29.11 -7.44
N LYS A 36 -7.85 28.92 -8.59
CA LYS A 36 -9.28 28.61 -8.68
C LYS A 36 -9.54 27.17 -8.24
N ASN A 37 -8.69 26.24 -8.67
CA ASN A 37 -8.75 24.83 -8.29
C ASN A 37 -8.48 24.64 -6.79
N SER A 38 -7.55 25.38 -6.19
CA SER A 38 -7.27 25.31 -4.75
C SER A 38 -8.46 25.80 -3.94
N PHE A 39 -9.06 26.92 -4.31
CA PHE A 39 -10.28 27.44 -3.68
C PHE A 39 -11.42 26.41 -3.73
N LYS A 40 -11.68 25.82 -4.90
CA LYS A 40 -12.75 24.82 -5.09
C LYS A 40 -12.52 23.54 -4.29
N ASN A 41 -11.28 23.08 -4.14
CA ASN A 41 -10.97 21.77 -3.57
C ASN A 41 -10.62 21.80 -2.08
N SER A 42 -10.41 22.97 -1.47
CA SER A 42 -9.93 23.08 -0.09
C SER A 42 -10.85 22.40 0.93
N GLU A 43 -12.14 22.72 0.91
CA GLU A 43 -13.10 22.09 1.84
C GLU A 43 -13.20 20.59 1.59
N ARG A 44 -13.21 20.19 0.32
CA ARG A 44 -13.32 18.79 -0.05
C ARG A 44 -12.12 17.97 0.40
N PHE A 45 -10.91 18.52 0.31
CA PHE A 45 -9.69 17.94 0.88
C PHE A 45 -9.83 17.72 2.38
N ILE A 46 -10.25 18.75 3.10
CA ILE A 46 -10.46 18.70 4.55
C ILE A 46 -11.50 17.63 4.91
N TYR A 47 -12.60 17.55 4.16
CA TYR A 47 -13.65 16.56 4.41
C TYR A 47 -13.17 15.13 4.18
N PHE A 48 -12.32 14.88 3.18
CA PHE A 48 -11.70 13.56 3.02
C PHE A 48 -10.84 13.18 4.22
N LEU A 49 -10.00 14.10 4.71
CA LEU A 49 -9.17 13.83 5.89
C LEU A 49 -10.00 13.62 7.16
N LYS A 50 -11.00 14.47 7.43
CA LYS A 50 -11.88 14.33 8.59
C LYS A 50 -12.70 13.04 8.54
N HIS A 51 -13.16 12.63 7.36
CA HIS A 51 -13.92 11.40 7.21
C HIS A 51 -13.03 10.18 7.40
N ALA A 52 -11.80 10.21 6.86
CA ALA A 52 -10.78 9.19 7.16
C ALA A 52 -10.53 9.10 8.67
N GLU A 53 -10.27 10.22 9.33
CA GLU A 53 -10.03 10.28 10.78
C GLU A 53 -11.17 9.65 11.56
N SER A 54 -12.42 9.98 11.21
CA SER A 54 -13.61 9.39 11.85
C SER A 54 -13.63 7.87 11.70
N PHE A 55 -13.44 7.35 10.48
CA PHE A 55 -13.41 5.91 10.23
C PHE A 55 -12.32 5.19 11.01
N TYR A 56 -11.09 5.70 10.99
CA TYR A 56 -9.98 5.07 11.70
C TYR A 56 -10.15 5.16 13.22
N LYS A 57 -10.63 6.29 13.75
CA LYS A 57 -10.94 6.42 15.18
C LYS A 57 -12.00 5.40 15.61
N GLN A 58 -13.06 5.22 14.83
CA GLN A 58 -14.05 4.19 15.13
C GLN A 58 -13.49 2.78 14.98
N ALA A 59 -12.68 2.52 13.94
CA ALA A 59 -12.04 1.23 13.72
C ALA A 59 -11.12 0.80 14.88
N ALA A 60 -10.46 1.75 15.55
CA ALA A 60 -9.59 1.49 16.69
C ALA A 60 -10.33 0.85 17.87
N TYR A 61 -11.60 1.22 18.08
CA TYR A 61 -12.45 0.70 19.16
C TYR A 61 -13.44 -0.37 18.70
N SER A 62 -13.48 -0.65 17.40
CA SER A 62 -14.45 -1.58 16.83
C SER A 62 -13.98 -3.02 16.93
N PRO A 63 -14.91 -3.97 17.09
CA PRO A 63 -14.57 -5.38 17.10
C PRO A 63 -14.24 -5.86 15.67
N LEU A 64 -13.61 -7.03 15.54
CA LEU A 64 -13.07 -7.52 14.25
C LEU A 64 -14.15 -7.66 13.18
N GLU A 65 -15.38 -7.94 13.58
CA GLU A 65 -16.56 -8.12 12.74
C GLU A 65 -16.74 -6.97 11.74
N ILE A 66 -16.50 -5.73 12.18
CA ILE A 66 -16.72 -4.51 11.38
C ILE A 66 -15.45 -3.71 11.12
N LYS A 67 -14.37 -3.97 11.87
CA LYS A 67 -13.12 -3.21 11.77
C LYS A 67 -12.53 -3.14 10.35
N PRO A 68 -12.46 -4.22 9.56
CA PRO A 68 -11.95 -4.16 8.18
C PRO A 68 -12.75 -3.22 7.29
N ILE A 69 -14.07 -3.18 7.47
CA ILE A 69 -14.97 -2.32 6.68
C ILE A 69 -14.65 -0.86 6.97
N LEU A 70 -14.53 -0.50 8.25
CA LEU A 70 -14.20 0.86 8.68
C LEU A 70 -12.82 1.29 8.18
N LEU A 71 -11.80 0.44 8.33
CA LEU A 71 -10.47 0.72 7.84
C LEU A 71 -10.46 0.89 6.31
N PHE A 72 -11.18 0.05 5.56
CA PHE A 72 -11.25 0.16 4.10
C PHE A 72 -11.83 1.50 3.65
N TYR A 73 -12.97 1.91 4.23
CA TYR A 73 -13.57 3.19 3.87
C TYR A 73 -12.74 4.38 4.34
N GLY A 74 -12.09 4.30 5.49
CA GLY A 74 -11.12 5.32 5.94
C GLY A 74 -9.94 5.45 4.97
N MET A 75 -9.34 4.32 4.58
CA MET A 75 -8.24 4.25 3.61
C MET A 75 -8.64 4.85 2.27
N ALA A 76 -9.84 4.54 1.78
CA ALA A 76 -10.36 5.12 0.54
C ALA A 76 -10.50 6.65 0.63
N GLN A 77 -10.84 7.22 1.79
CA GLN A 77 -10.87 8.68 1.96
C GLN A 77 -9.47 9.31 1.97
N LEU A 78 -8.49 8.68 2.62
CA LEU A 78 -7.09 9.13 2.57
C LEU A 78 -6.53 9.13 1.14
N ILE A 79 -6.82 8.08 0.37
CA ILE A 79 -6.44 8.01 -1.05
C ILE A 79 -7.06 9.18 -1.81
N LYS A 80 -8.35 9.49 -1.58
CA LYS A 80 -9.01 10.62 -2.25
C LYS A 80 -8.40 11.97 -1.87
N ALA A 81 -7.98 12.15 -0.61
CA ALA A 81 -7.26 13.35 -0.20
C ALA A 81 -5.91 13.47 -0.95
N CYS A 82 -5.14 12.39 -1.03
CA CYS A 82 -3.89 12.36 -1.79
C CYS A 82 -4.14 12.62 -3.28
N LEU A 83 -5.18 12.01 -3.84
CA LEU A 83 -5.48 12.06 -5.26
C LEU A 83 -5.81 13.48 -5.73
N ILE A 84 -6.58 14.26 -4.96
CA ILE A 84 -6.93 15.61 -5.39
C ILE A 84 -5.73 16.57 -5.43
N THR A 85 -4.60 16.22 -4.82
CA THR A 85 -3.34 16.98 -4.96
C THR A 85 -2.71 16.80 -6.35
N ARG A 86 -3.01 15.70 -7.05
CA ARG A 86 -2.51 15.36 -8.38
C ARG A 86 -3.58 15.52 -9.48
N ASP A 87 -4.85 15.36 -9.13
CA ASP A 87 -5.99 15.56 -10.02
C ASP A 87 -7.06 16.44 -9.34
N PRO A 88 -7.06 17.76 -9.58
CA PRO A 88 -8.05 18.68 -8.99
C PRO A 88 -9.47 18.46 -9.53
N HIS A 89 -9.65 17.66 -10.59
CA HIS A 89 -10.95 17.39 -11.19
C HIS A 89 -11.58 16.11 -10.67
N TYR A 90 -10.86 15.28 -9.91
CA TYR A 90 -11.39 14.04 -9.36
C TYR A 90 -12.64 14.29 -8.50
N PRO A 91 -13.73 13.50 -8.59
CA PRO A 91 -14.02 12.58 -9.68
C PRO A 91 -14.46 13.38 -10.91
N SER A 92 -13.78 13.15 -12.02
CA SER A 92 -14.19 13.73 -13.32
C SER A 92 -15.43 13.02 -13.89
N HIS A 93 -15.57 11.71 -13.61
CA HIS A 93 -16.66 10.87 -14.11
C HIS A 93 -17.11 9.82 -13.09
N THR A 94 -18.26 9.19 -13.31
CA THR A 94 -18.80 8.17 -12.39
C THR A 94 -18.00 6.87 -12.37
N SER A 95 -17.24 6.57 -13.44
CA SER A 95 -16.41 5.37 -13.54
C SER A 95 -15.32 5.29 -12.47
N VAL A 96 -14.86 6.43 -11.94
CA VAL A 96 -13.81 6.50 -10.90
C VAL A 96 -14.36 6.47 -9.47
N LEU A 97 -15.69 6.36 -9.31
CA LEU A 97 -16.36 6.23 -8.02
C LEU A 97 -16.40 4.79 -7.50
N ALA A 98 -16.32 3.80 -8.39
CA ALA A 98 -16.19 2.39 -8.02
C ALA A 98 -14.87 2.14 -7.27
N HIS A 99 -14.76 1.03 -6.53
CA HIS A 99 -13.50 0.67 -5.85
C HIS A 99 -12.36 0.39 -6.84
N GLY A 100 -12.69 -0.07 -8.05
CA GLY A 100 -11.71 -0.43 -9.08
C GLY A 100 -10.99 -1.74 -8.85
N VAL A 101 -11.60 -2.60 -8.04
CA VAL A 101 -11.12 -3.93 -7.68
C VAL A 101 -12.34 -4.85 -7.53
N THR A 102 -12.14 -6.14 -7.77
CA THR A 102 -13.18 -7.17 -7.58
C THR A 102 -12.59 -8.44 -7.04
N THR A 103 -13.37 -9.17 -6.27
CA THR A 103 -13.06 -10.55 -5.84
C THR A 103 -14.07 -11.52 -6.48
N ARG A 104 -13.83 -12.82 -6.34
CA ARG A 104 -14.77 -13.83 -6.82
C ARG A 104 -16.08 -13.73 -6.02
N LYS A 105 -17.21 -13.57 -6.72
CA LYS A 105 -18.56 -13.39 -6.13
C LYS A 105 -19.07 -14.60 -5.36
N ARG A 106 -18.62 -15.80 -5.69
CA ARG A 106 -19.01 -17.04 -5.01
C ARG A 106 -17.74 -17.71 -4.50
N LYS A 107 -17.63 -17.87 -3.19
CA LYS A 107 -16.52 -18.60 -2.58
C LYS A 107 -16.68 -20.11 -2.83
N LYS A 108 -15.56 -20.80 -2.98
CA LYS A 108 -15.54 -22.26 -3.19
C LYS A 108 -15.86 -22.99 -1.87
N GLN A 109 -16.25 -24.26 -1.98
CA GLN A 109 -16.24 -25.16 -0.82
C GLN A 109 -14.81 -25.23 -0.25
N ASN A 110 -14.68 -25.24 1.08
CA ASN A 110 -13.39 -25.14 1.81
C ASN A 110 -12.63 -23.83 1.48
N TYR A 111 -13.32 -22.70 1.58
CA TYR A 111 -12.71 -21.39 1.34
C TYR A 111 -11.60 -21.07 2.37
N CYS A 112 -10.46 -20.62 1.85
CA CYS A 112 -9.35 -20.07 2.60
C CYS A 112 -9.05 -18.68 2.03
N PHE A 113 -8.90 -17.69 2.92
CA PHE A 113 -8.63 -16.31 2.52
C PHE A 113 -7.27 -16.19 1.84
N SER A 114 -6.23 -16.85 2.37
CA SER A 114 -4.89 -16.85 1.78
C SER A 114 -4.86 -17.30 0.32
N ASP A 115 -5.75 -18.22 -0.08
CA ASP A 115 -5.84 -18.73 -1.45
C ASP A 115 -6.77 -17.92 -2.37
N ASP A 116 -7.45 -16.90 -1.82
CA ASP A 116 -8.36 -16.06 -2.59
C ASP A 116 -7.60 -15.08 -3.50
N GLU A 117 -8.33 -14.53 -4.47
CA GLU A 117 -7.80 -13.61 -5.46
C GLU A 117 -8.56 -12.29 -5.49
N VAL A 118 -7.82 -11.20 -5.65
CA VAL A 118 -8.35 -9.90 -6.04
C VAL A 118 -7.88 -9.54 -7.44
N LYS A 119 -8.77 -8.96 -8.23
CA LYS A 119 -8.50 -8.49 -9.59
C LYS A 119 -8.59 -6.97 -9.64
N ILE A 120 -7.58 -6.32 -10.21
CA ILE A 120 -7.60 -4.89 -10.51
C ILE A 120 -8.47 -4.65 -11.75
N GLN A 121 -9.38 -3.68 -11.67
CA GLN A 121 -10.27 -3.31 -12.77
C GLN A 121 -9.74 -2.08 -13.50
N ARG A 122 -10.06 -1.98 -14.80
CA ARG A 122 -9.67 -0.84 -15.64
C ARG A 122 -10.18 0.51 -15.13
N ASN A 123 -11.32 0.53 -14.46
CA ASN A 123 -11.96 1.75 -13.96
C ASN A 123 -12.12 1.66 -12.44
N GLY A 124 -12.13 2.81 -11.77
CA GLY A 124 -12.39 2.93 -10.34
C GLY A 124 -11.22 3.55 -9.58
N LEU A 125 -11.40 3.72 -8.29
CA LEU A 125 -10.45 4.37 -7.39
C LEU A 125 -9.07 3.73 -7.48
N CYS A 126 -8.97 2.40 -7.45
CA CYS A 126 -7.70 1.69 -7.49
C CYS A 126 -6.84 2.07 -8.68
N MET A 127 -7.36 1.89 -9.89
CA MET A 127 -6.63 2.24 -11.10
C MET A 127 -6.31 3.74 -11.15
N HIS A 128 -7.28 4.57 -10.77
CA HIS A 128 -7.11 6.02 -10.83
C HIS A 128 -6.01 6.52 -9.89
N PHE A 129 -5.93 6.01 -8.66
CA PHE A 129 -4.85 6.43 -7.76
C PHE A 129 -3.50 5.86 -8.19
N MET A 130 -3.44 4.62 -8.69
CA MET A 130 -2.17 4.06 -9.17
C MET A 130 -1.59 4.88 -10.33
N GLN A 131 -2.44 5.30 -11.26
CA GLN A 131 -2.02 6.13 -12.39
C GLN A 131 -1.57 7.52 -11.94
N HIS A 132 -2.36 8.22 -11.12
CA HIS A 132 -2.10 9.62 -10.79
C HIS A 132 -1.09 9.84 -9.67
N ILE A 133 -0.94 8.87 -8.75
CA ILE A 133 -0.02 8.98 -7.61
C ILE A 133 1.33 8.32 -7.93
N PHE A 134 1.31 7.18 -8.64
CA PHE A 134 2.51 6.35 -8.86
C PHE A 134 2.92 6.26 -10.33
N GLY A 135 2.18 6.87 -11.26
CA GLY A 135 2.47 6.77 -12.70
C GLY A 135 2.26 5.37 -13.28
N GLN A 136 1.59 4.47 -12.56
CA GLN A 136 1.44 3.07 -12.95
C GLN A 136 0.07 2.83 -13.60
N SER A 137 0.08 2.54 -14.90
CA SER A 137 -1.12 2.23 -15.71
C SER A 137 -1.22 0.78 -16.17
N ASP A 138 -0.13 0.02 -16.09
CA ASP A 138 0.03 -1.24 -16.83
C ASP A 138 -0.46 -2.49 -16.08
N THR A 139 -1.15 -2.30 -14.95
CA THR A 139 -1.64 -3.37 -14.06
C THR A 139 -3.11 -3.72 -14.27
N VAL A 140 -3.68 -3.28 -15.40
CA VAL A 140 -5.09 -3.54 -15.73
C VAL A 140 -5.33 -5.04 -15.89
N ASP A 141 -6.41 -5.53 -15.29
CA ASP A 141 -6.85 -6.92 -15.31
C ASP A 141 -5.93 -7.95 -14.61
N GLU A 142 -4.87 -7.49 -13.96
CA GLU A 142 -4.00 -8.33 -13.15
C GLU A 142 -4.73 -8.91 -11.93
N ARG A 143 -4.32 -10.11 -11.55
CA ARG A 143 -4.86 -10.85 -10.41
C ARG A 143 -3.77 -11.15 -9.40
N TYR A 144 -4.09 -10.92 -8.14
CA TYR A 144 -3.19 -11.12 -7.03
C TYR A 144 -3.81 -12.08 -6.02
N ILE A 145 -3.05 -13.11 -5.65
CA ILE A 145 -3.42 -14.05 -4.59
C ILE A 145 -3.15 -13.39 -3.23
N MET A 146 -4.07 -13.50 -2.28
CA MET A 146 -3.97 -12.87 -0.96
C MET A 146 -2.68 -13.25 -0.23
N LYS A 147 -2.29 -14.54 -0.26
CA LYS A 147 -1.03 -15.01 0.34
C LYS A 147 0.19 -14.28 -0.23
N LYS A 148 0.22 -13.98 -1.53
CA LYS A 148 1.33 -13.21 -2.13
C LYS A 148 1.34 -11.76 -1.66
N LEU A 149 0.17 -11.13 -1.58
CA LEU A 149 0.05 -9.76 -1.06
C LEU A 149 0.47 -9.67 0.41
N LEU A 150 0.00 -10.60 1.25
CA LEU A 150 0.34 -10.64 2.68
C LEU A 150 1.85 -10.86 2.90
N LYS A 151 2.49 -11.73 2.11
CA LYS A 151 3.94 -11.95 2.17
C LYS A 151 4.76 -10.69 1.84
N ALA A 152 4.17 -9.73 1.13
CA ALA A 152 4.81 -8.46 0.82
C ALA A 152 4.63 -7.40 1.91
N ILE A 153 3.97 -7.71 3.03
CA ILE A 153 3.88 -6.83 4.21
C ILE A 153 4.97 -7.26 5.22
N PRO A 154 6.07 -6.51 5.36
CA PRO A 154 7.22 -6.95 6.17
C PRO A 154 6.90 -7.23 7.63
N GLU A 155 5.97 -6.47 8.21
CA GLU A 155 5.54 -6.64 9.60
C GLU A 155 4.87 -8.00 9.87
N LEU A 156 4.44 -8.72 8.82
CA LEU A 156 3.87 -10.07 8.94
C LEU A 156 4.94 -11.18 8.91
N SER A 157 6.21 -10.85 8.68
CA SER A 157 7.29 -11.84 8.53
C SER A 157 7.41 -12.76 9.74
N ASP A 158 7.29 -12.23 10.96
CA ASP A 158 7.40 -13.02 12.18
C ASP A 158 6.20 -13.99 12.34
N THR A 159 5.02 -13.58 11.87
CA THR A 159 3.80 -14.42 11.88
C THR A 159 3.94 -15.56 10.87
N PHE A 160 4.41 -15.25 9.67
CA PHE A 160 4.72 -16.25 8.65
C PHE A 160 5.78 -17.23 9.11
N TYR A 161 6.86 -16.75 9.72
CA TYR A 161 7.91 -17.61 10.25
C TYR A 161 7.38 -18.49 11.38
N PHE A 162 6.53 -17.95 12.27
CA PHE A 162 5.92 -18.74 13.33
C PHE A 162 5.09 -19.91 12.77
N GLN A 163 4.18 -19.64 11.83
CA GLN A 163 3.23 -20.60 11.27
C GLN A 163 3.85 -21.57 10.26
N GLN A 164 4.70 -21.08 9.37
CA GLN A 164 5.20 -21.83 8.21
C GLN A 164 6.70 -22.15 8.28
N LYS A 165 7.46 -21.57 9.23
CA LYS A 165 8.93 -21.69 9.31
C LYS A 165 9.66 -21.24 8.06
N GLU A 166 9.05 -20.32 7.30
CA GLU A 166 9.58 -19.79 6.05
C GLU A 166 9.81 -18.27 6.17
N CYS A 167 10.96 -17.80 5.68
CA CYS A 167 11.28 -16.38 5.54
C CYS A 167 11.09 -15.96 4.08
N PHE A 168 10.11 -15.11 3.82
CA PHE A 168 9.78 -14.67 2.46
C PHE A 168 10.48 -13.41 2.01
N LEU A 169 11.09 -12.69 2.95
CA LEU A 169 11.75 -11.43 2.71
C LEU A 169 13.20 -11.52 3.16
N THR A 170 14.09 -10.86 2.42
CA THR A 170 15.48 -10.69 2.80
C THR A 170 15.75 -9.22 3.06
N LYS A 171 16.39 -8.95 4.21
CA LYS A 171 16.77 -7.59 4.61
C LYS A 171 17.81 -7.04 3.63
N VAL A 172 17.68 -5.77 3.29
CA VAL A 172 18.64 -5.00 2.50
C VAL A 172 18.99 -3.72 3.24
N GLU A 173 20.23 -3.27 3.10
CA GLU A 173 20.68 -2.01 3.72
C GLU A 173 20.52 -0.88 2.71
N LYS A 174 19.81 0.19 3.10
CA LYS A 174 19.53 1.35 2.25
C LYS A 174 20.15 2.60 2.87
N GLU A 175 20.90 3.35 2.07
CA GLU A 175 21.45 4.66 2.42
C GLU A 175 21.13 5.64 1.30
N GLU A 176 20.22 6.57 1.56
CA GLU A 176 19.72 7.53 0.56
C GLU A 176 19.22 6.84 -0.74
N GLU A 177 19.98 6.98 -1.83
CA GLU A 177 19.72 6.42 -3.17
C GLU A 177 20.53 5.14 -3.44
N TRP A 178 21.23 4.64 -2.44
CA TRP A 178 22.04 3.43 -2.53
C TRP A 178 21.41 2.29 -1.77
N ILE A 179 21.48 1.09 -2.34
CA ILE A 179 21.05 -0.13 -1.68
C ILE A 179 22.08 -1.24 -1.82
N SER A 180 22.39 -1.89 -0.69
CA SER A 180 23.24 -3.05 -0.62
C SER A 180 22.39 -4.30 -0.50
N VAL A 181 22.47 -5.17 -1.51
CA VAL A 181 21.80 -6.47 -1.54
C VAL A 181 22.78 -7.56 -1.10
N PRO A 182 22.47 -8.30 -0.01
CA PRO A 182 23.27 -9.43 0.42
C PRO A 182 23.43 -10.53 -0.64
N GLU A 183 24.59 -11.19 -0.65
CA GLU A 183 24.93 -12.23 -1.65
C GLU A 183 24.06 -13.51 -1.51
N ASP A 184 23.55 -13.79 -0.31
CA ASP A 184 22.63 -14.91 -0.06
C ASP A 184 21.35 -14.82 -0.90
N VAL A 185 20.83 -13.61 -1.15
CA VAL A 185 19.68 -13.40 -2.05
C VAL A 185 20.01 -13.81 -3.48
N VAL A 186 21.20 -13.43 -3.98
CA VAL A 186 21.63 -13.74 -5.34
C VAL A 186 21.71 -15.26 -5.53
N ILE A 187 22.23 -15.96 -4.53
CA ILE A 187 22.30 -17.43 -4.47
C ILE A 187 20.88 -18.03 -4.44
N ASN A 188 19.99 -17.51 -3.60
CA ASN A 188 18.59 -17.97 -3.49
C ASN A 188 17.83 -17.79 -4.81
N TYR A 189 18.15 -16.74 -5.58
CA TYR A 189 17.57 -16.48 -6.89
C TYR A 189 18.13 -17.39 -8.00
N LYS A 190 19.17 -18.18 -7.67
CA LYS A 190 19.91 -19.06 -8.58
C LYS A 190 20.46 -18.28 -9.78
N MET A 191 21.05 -17.11 -9.51
CA MET A 191 21.67 -16.23 -10.50
C MET A 191 23.16 -16.04 -10.20
N SER A 192 23.95 -15.70 -11.22
CA SER A 192 25.24 -15.06 -11.00
C SER A 192 25.04 -13.58 -10.64
N ASP A 193 26.05 -12.95 -10.04
CA ASP A 193 26.02 -11.51 -9.73
C ASP A 193 25.66 -10.66 -10.95
N SER A 194 26.28 -10.94 -12.10
CA SER A 194 26.01 -10.23 -13.36
C SER A 194 24.56 -10.38 -13.81
N ARG A 195 24.01 -11.60 -13.73
CA ARG A 195 22.63 -11.88 -14.12
C ARG A 195 21.63 -11.25 -13.16
N PHE A 196 21.95 -11.22 -11.86
CA PHE A 196 21.14 -10.54 -10.87
C PHE A 196 21.14 -9.02 -11.13
N ALA A 197 22.30 -8.43 -11.41
CA ALA A 197 22.41 -7.02 -11.76
C ALA A 197 21.60 -6.67 -13.02
N GLU A 198 21.70 -7.46 -14.08
CA GLU A 198 20.89 -7.32 -15.30
C GLU A 198 19.39 -7.44 -15.01
N TYR A 199 18.99 -8.41 -14.18
CA TYR A 199 17.60 -8.61 -13.79
C TYR A 199 17.04 -7.39 -13.04
N MET A 200 17.78 -6.87 -12.06
CA MET A 200 17.36 -5.70 -11.29
C MET A 200 17.32 -4.42 -12.14
N ALA A 201 18.29 -4.23 -13.04
CA ALA A 201 18.28 -3.12 -13.98
C ALA A 201 17.09 -3.17 -14.94
N HIS A 202 16.81 -4.34 -15.52
CA HIS A 202 15.73 -4.50 -16.49
C HIS A 202 14.33 -4.36 -15.86
N HIS A 203 14.12 -4.90 -14.66
CA HIS A 203 12.79 -4.93 -14.05
C HIS A 203 12.49 -3.79 -13.08
N PHE A 204 13.52 -3.19 -12.48
CA PHE A 204 13.37 -2.18 -11.42
C PHE A 204 14.23 -0.94 -11.65
N GLN A 205 14.97 -0.86 -12.77
CA GLN A 205 15.83 0.29 -13.12
C GLN A 205 16.94 0.56 -12.09
N TRP A 206 17.37 -0.46 -11.36
CA TRP A 206 18.50 -0.35 -10.44
C TRP A 206 19.82 -0.37 -11.21
N SER A 207 20.68 0.59 -10.97
CA SER A 207 21.99 0.67 -11.63
C SER A 207 23.05 0.01 -10.77
N PHE A 208 23.62 -1.10 -11.25
CA PHE A 208 24.70 -1.79 -10.54
C PHE A 208 25.96 -0.93 -10.50
N ALA A 209 26.49 -0.69 -9.30
CA ALA A 209 27.70 0.10 -9.12
C ALA A 209 28.93 -0.77 -8.87
N LYS A 210 28.89 -1.64 -7.86
CA LYS A 210 30.01 -2.52 -7.50
C LYS A 210 29.58 -3.67 -6.60
N LYS A 211 30.44 -4.68 -6.50
CA LYS A 211 30.40 -5.71 -5.45
C LYS A 211 31.36 -5.33 -4.33
N ASN A 212 30.94 -5.47 -3.08
CA ASN A 212 31.79 -5.35 -1.88
C ASN A 212 31.77 -6.66 -1.07
N GLU A 213 32.45 -6.70 0.07
CA GLU A 213 32.49 -7.88 0.95
C GLU A 213 31.11 -8.25 1.54
N HIS A 214 30.14 -7.34 1.52
CA HIS A 214 28.82 -7.48 2.14
C HIS A 214 27.69 -7.71 1.12
N GLY A 215 27.98 -7.69 -0.19
CA GLY A 215 26.99 -7.91 -1.25
C GLY A 215 27.17 -7.03 -2.48
N LEU A 216 26.07 -6.84 -3.20
CA LEU A 216 26.01 -6.06 -4.44
C LEU A 216 25.38 -4.69 -4.14
N LEU A 217 26.05 -3.62 -4.57
CA LEU A 217 25.61 -2.25 -4.38
C LEU A 217 24.95 -1.72 -5.66
N PHE A 218 23.78 -1.11 -5.50
CA PHE A 218 22.98 -0.51 -6.56
C PHE A 218 22.59 0.92 -6.23
N GLU A 219 22.51 1.76 -7.25
CA GLU A 219 21.77 3.02 -7.22
C GLU A 219 20.30 2.73 -7.59
N ILE A 220 19.35 3.23 -6.81
CA ILE A 220 17.92 2.98 -7.01
C ILE A 220 17.23 4.20 -7.65
N PRO A 221 16.14 4.00 -8.42
CA PRO A 221 15.42 5.12 -9.01
C PRO A 221 14.68 5.95 -7.94
N PRO A 222 14.36 7.23 -8.21
CA PRO A 222 13.65 8.11 -7.28
C PRO A 222 12.38 7.51 -6.67
N GLN A 223 11.63 6.72 -7.43
CA GLN A 223 10.42 6.04 -6.97
C GLN A 223 10.67 5.06 -5.79
N ASP A 224 11.85 4.45 -5.72
CA ASP A 224 12.20 3.48 -4.68
C ASP A 224 12.89 4.15 -3.48
N THR A 225 13.19 5.46 -3.56
CA THR A 225 13.79 6.20 -2.44
C THR A 225 12.85 6.37 -1.26
N LYS A 226 11.53 6.34 -1.50
CA LYS A 226 10.47 6.45 -0.49
C LYS A 226 9.65 5.15 -0.39
N PRO A 227 9.36 4.67 0.83
CA PRO A 227 8.61 3.42 1.03
C PRO A 227 7.24 3.37 0.34
N TRP A 228 6.49 4.48 0.35
CA TRP A 228 5.11 4.48 -0.15
C TRP A 228 5.00 4.49 -1.68
N THR A 229 6.05 4.89 -2.40
CA THR A 229 6.13 4.88 -3.88
C THR A 229 6.87 3.69 -4.45
N SER A 230 7.72 3.04 -3.64
CA SER A 230 8.58 1.95 -4.05
C SER A 230 7.79 0.77 -4.61
N THR A 231 8.26 0.21 -5.73
CA THR A 231 7.67 -1.00 -6.35
C THR A 231 8.56 -2.23 -6.24
N SER A 232 9.80 -2.04 -5.79
CA SER A 232 10.83 -3.08 -5.65
C SER A 232 11.20 -3.34 -4.18
N LEU A 233 11.19 -2.29 -3.34
CA LEU A 233 11.47 -2.36 -1.91
C LEU A 233 10.20 -2.41 -1.09
N LEU A 234 10.24 -3.23 -0.05
CA LEU A 234 9.25 -3.33 1.00
C LEU A 234 9.86 -2.76 2.29
N TYR A 235 9.06 -2.14 3.15
CA TYR A 235 9.58 -1.44 4.32
C TYR A 235 8.87 -1.87 5.60
N ASP A 236 9.58 -2.34 6.61
CA ASP A 236 9.03 -2.56 7.96
C ASP A 236 9.10 -1.24 8.73
N MET A 237 7.93 -0.65 9.02
CA MET A 237 7.86 0.63 9.70
C MET A 237 8.17 0.54 11.20
N GLY A 238 7.93 -0.61 11.84
CA GLY A 238 8.21 -0.80 13.25
C GLY A 238 9.70 -0.98 13.52
N LYS A 239 10.42 -1.61 12.57
CA LYS A 239 11.85 -1.90 12.68
C LYS A 239 12.74 -0.88 11.96
N ASP A 240 12.17 0.00 11.12
CA ASP A 240 12.89 0.91 10.22
C ASP A 240 13.88 0.14 9.33
N GLN A 241 13.35 -0.85 8.60
CA GLN A 241 14.15 -1.78 7.81
C GLN A 241 13.57 -1.97 6.41
N TYR A 242 14.46 -2.10 5.42
CA TYR A 242 14.08 -2.37 4.03
C TYR A 242 14.30 -3.84 3.68
N PHE A 243 13.45 -4.33 2.80
CA PHE A 243 13.42 -5.71 2.36
C PHE A 243 13.19 -5.81 0.85
N ILE A 244 13.67 -6.91 0.28
CA ILE A 244 13.23 -7.42 -1.02
C ILE A 244 12.70 -8.85 -0.82
N PRO A 245 11.86 -9.36 -1.74
CA PRO A 245 11.44 -10.75 -1.65
C PRO A 245 12.61 -11.73 -1.73
N SER A 246 12.58 -12.81 -0.94
CA SER A 246 13.61 -13.86 -0.96
C SER A 246 13.53 -14.76 -2.20
N GLN A 247 12.47 -14.63 -3.00
CA GLN A 247 12.28 -15.32 -4.28
C GLN A 247 11.79 -14.33 -5.34
N ARG A 248 12.38 -14.36 -6.53
CA ARG A 248 12.06 -13.41 -7.60
C ARG A 248 10.58 -13.42 -8.04
N GLU A 249 9.89 -14.56 -7.94
CA GLU A 249 8.48 -14.71 -8.32
C GLU A 249 7.49 -14.04 -7.34
N GLN A 250 8.01 -13.51 -6.23
CA GLN A 250 7.25 -12.80 -5.20
C GLN A 250 7.27 -11.29 -5.37
N PHE A 251 8.05 -10.73 -6.30
CA PHE A 251 7.93 -9.32 -6.66
C PHE A 251 6.55 -9.03 -7.24
N LEU A 252 5.78 -8.20 -6.55
CA LEU A 252 4.45 -7.78 -6.97
C LEU A 252 4.49 -6.63 -7.99
N ARG A 253 5.57 -5.83 -7.99
CA ARG A 253 5.69 -4.59 -8.79
C ARG A 253 4.53 -3.62 -8.52
N LEU A 254 4.09 -3.57 -7.27
CA LEU A 254 3.05 -2.65 -6.80
C LEU A 254 3.61 -1.78 -5.70
N PRO A 255 3.24 -0.49 -5.63
CA PRO A 255 3.50 0.33 -4.47
C PRO A 255 2.78 -0.23 -3.25
N GLU A 256 3.39 -0.14 -2.09
CA GLU A 256 2.86 -0.76 -0.88
C GLU A 256 1.47 -0.25 -0.49
N MET A 257 1.15 1.03 -0.77
CA MET A 257 -0.20 1.56 -0.61
C MET A 257 -1.25 0.79 -1.44
N ALA A 258 -0.90 0.33 -2.65
CA ALA A 258 -1.80 -0.49 -3.46
C ALA A 258 -1.96 -1.89 -2.87
N ILE A 259 -0.89 -2.49 -2.34
CA ILE A 259 -0.94 -3.80 -1.67
C ILE A 259 -1.92 -3.74 -0.49
N HIS A 260 -1.80 -2.73 0.38
CA HIS A 260 -2.72 -2.50 1.49
C HIS A 260 -4.18 -2.33 1.02
N TYR A 261 -4.41 -1.55 -0.04
CA TYR A 261 -5.73 -1.35 -0.62
C TYR A 261 -6.37 -2.65 -1.10
N LEU A 262 -5.59 -3.49 -1.79
CA LEU A 262 -6.03 -4.75 -2.36
C LEU A 262 -6.41 -5.77 -1.27
N ILE A 263 -5.58 -5.94 -0.25
CA ILE A 263 -5.84 -6.85 0.86
C ILE A 263 -7.08 -6.36 1.64
N LEU A 264 -7.10 -5.08 2.01
CA LEU A 264 -8.15 -4.54 2.86
C LEU A 264 -9.51 -4.46 2.15
N TYR A 265 -9.52 -4.23 0.83
CA TYR A 265 -10.73 -4.40 0.03
C TYR A 265 -11.30 -5.81 0.16
N ASN A 266 -10.47 -6.84 -0.02
CA ASN A 266 -10.97 -8.22 0.03
C ASN A 266 -11.50 -8.58 1.42
N ILE A 267 -10.74 -8.31 2.48
CA ILE A 267 -11.19 -8.56 3.87
C ILE A 267 -12.47 -7.78 4.18
N GLY A 268 -12.56 -6.51 3.76
CA GLY A 268 -13.76 -5.70 3.94
C GLY A 268 -14.98 -6.24 3.19
N MET A 269 -14.80 -6.79 1.99
CA MET A 269 -15.89 -7.44 1.26
C MET A 269 -16.31 -8.76 1.90
N ILE A 270 -15.37 -9.55 2.43
CA ILE A 270 -15.68 -10.78 3.18
C ILE A 270 -16.49 -10.44 4.43
N ALA A 271 -16.00 -9.50 5.25
CA ALA A 271 -16.69 -9.08 6.47
C ALA A 271 -18.12 -8.56 6.18
N ARG A 272 -18.35 -7.96 5.01
CA ARG A 272 -19.64 -7.40 4.62
C ARG A 272 -20.60 -8.41 3.98
N TYR A 273 -20.09 -9.32 3.15
CA TYR A 273 -20.93 -10.13 2.25
C TYR A 273 -20.82 -11.64 2.49
N GLU A 274 -19.75 -12.12 3.12
CA GLU A 274 -19.50 -13.54 3.40
C GLU A 274 -19.61 -13.80 4.92
N THR A 275 -20.73 -13.37 5.50
CA THR A 275 -20.94 -13.33 6.95
C THR A 275 -20.73 -14.67 7.64
N GLU A 276 -21.22 -15.78 7.06
CA GLU A 276 -21.09 -17.11 7.66
C GLU A 276 -19.62 -17.51 7.83
N TRP A 277 -18.82 -17.47 6.76
CA TRP A 277 -17.39 -17.79 6.82
C TRP A 277 -16.63 -16.81 7.73
N TRP A 278 -16.97 -15.52 7.68
CA TRP A 278 -16.32 -14.52 8.52
C TRP A 278 -16.51 -14.81 10.01
N TYR A 279 -17.75 -15.07 10.44
CA TYR A 279 -18.02 -15.43 11.83
C TYR A 279 -17.47 -16.79 12.22
N GLU A 280 -17.46 -17.77 11.32
CA GLU A 280 -16.81 -19.07 11.55
C GLU A 280 -15.30 -18.88 11.82
N LEU A 281 -14.61 -18.09 11.00
CA LEU A 281 -13.20 -17.75 11.22
C LEU A 281 -12.98 -17.07 12.57
N LEU A 282 -13.82 -16.09 12.91
CA LEU A 282 -13.66 -15.30 14.13
C LEU A 282 -13.97 -16.09 15.41
N THR A 283 -14.93 -17.02 15.37
CA THR A 283 -15.41 -17.75 16.56
C THR A 283 -14.71 -19.08 16.77
N GLN A 284 -14.38 -19.79 15.68
CA GLN A 284 -13.83 -21.14 15.75
C GLN A 284 -12.32 -21.16 15.44
N HIS A 285 -11.73 -20.05 14.99
CA HIS A 285 -10.31 -19.95 14.65
C HIS A 285 -9.84 -21.07 13.71
N ILE A 286 -10.68 -21.40 12.72
CA ILE A 286 -10.53 -22.60 11.85
C ILE A 286 -9.24 -22.64 11.01
N SER A 287 -8.52 -21.52 10.88
CA SER A 287 -7.30 -21.47 10.08
C SER A 287 -6.35 -20.33 10.51
N ASP A 288 -5.10 -20.45 10.04
CA ASP A 288 -4.05 -19.44 10.18
C ASP A 288 -4.42 -18.07 9.59
N ASP A 289 -5.41 -18.01 8.70
CA ASP A 289 -5.94 -16.75 8.15
C ASP A 289 -6.43 -15.82 9.27
N TYR A 290 -6.94 -16.37 10.38
CA TYR A 290 -7.40 -15.56 11.52
C TYR A 290 -6.27 -14.67 12.06
N VAL A 291 -5.11 -15.28 12.33
CA VAL A 291 -3.95 -14.58 12.88
C VAL A 291 -3.38 -13.61 11.83
N LEU A 292 -3.24 -14.04 10.58
CA LEU A 292 -2.71 -13.20 9.49
C LEU A 292 -3.57 -11.96 9.25
N ILE A 293 -4.90 -12.11 9.21
CA ILE A 293 -5.84 -11.01 9.05
C ILE A 293 -5.74 -10.07 10.25
N GLN A 294 -5.74 -10.60 11.48
CA GLN A 294 -5.66 -9.77 12.67
C GLN A 294 -4.37 -8.93 12.71
N GLN A 295 -3.22 -9.55 12.44
CA GLN A 295 -1.94 -8.84 12.39
C GLN A 295 -1.91 -7.82 11.25
N PHE A 296 -2.40 -8.16 10.05
CA PHE A 296 -2.49 -7.21 8.95
C PHE A 296 -3.35 -6.00 9.30
N LEU A 297 -4.50 -6.19 9.97
CA LEU A 297 -5.38 -5.09 10.37
C LEU A 297 -4.68 -4.13 11.34
N LEU A 298 -3.83 -4.64 12.25
CA LEU A 298 -3.02 -3.81 13.13
C LEU A 298 -1.96 -3.00 12.35
N VAL A 299 -1.29 -3.64 11.38
CA VAL A 299 -0.29 -2.98 10.55
C VAL A 299 -0.95 -1.88 9.70
N THR A 300 -1.99 -2.20 8.94
CA THR A 300 -2.64 -1.26 8.03
C THR A 300 -3.33 -0.10 8.75
N GLU A 301 -3.81 -0.31 9.99
CA GLU A 301 -4.42 0.73 10.81
C GLU A 301 -3.42 1.87 11.13
N ASN A 302 -2.15 1.53 11.35
CA ASN A 302 -1.12 2.51 11.72
C ASN A 302 -0.28 2.97 10.51
N LYS A 303 0.04 2.05 9.59
CA LYS A 303 1.01 2.29 8.50
C LYS A 303 0.43 3.14 7.38
N PHE A 304 -0.80 2.85 6.96
CA PHE A 304 -1.40 3.53 5.80
C PHE A 304 -1.62 5.04 6.03
N PRO A 305 -2.16 5.51 7.18
CA PRO A 305 -2.25 6.94 7.47
C PRO A 305 -0.91 7.66 7.42
N LYS A 306 0.18 7.01 7.87
CA LYS A 306 1.53 7.58 7.80
C LYS A 306 2.04 7.71 6.37
N TYR A 307 1.79 6.72 5.51
CA TYR A 307 2.11 6.84 4.09
C TYR A 307 1.33 7.97 3.41
N ALA A 308 0.03 8.11 3.72
CA ALA A 308 -0.75 9.23 3.21
C ALA A 308 -0.19 10.58 3.70
N LEU A 309 0.16 10.70 4.98
CA LEU A 309 0.77 11.90 5.55
C LEU A 309 2.13 12.22 4.88
N GLN A 310 3.02 11.24 4.77
CA GLN A 310 4.33 11.40 4.15
C GLN A 310 4.21 11.82 2.68
N PHE A 311 3.25 11.25 1.95
CA PHE A 311 2.92 11.69 0.60
C PHE A 311 2.45 13.15 0.56
N LEU A 312 1.60 13.58 1.48
CA LEU A 312 1.10 14.97 1.52
C LEU A 312 2.20 15.98 1.92
N LEU A 313 3.15 15.58 2.76
CA LEU A 313 4.24 16.42 3.24
C LEU A 313 5.43 16.53 2.26
N GLN A 314 5.43 15.78 1.15
CA GLN A 314 6.56 15.79 0.22
C GLN A 314 6.68 17.07 -0.64
N PHE A 315 5.65 17.93 -0.65
CA PHE A 315 5.52 19.06 -1.57
C PHE A 315 6.06 20.39 -1.05
#